data_AF-A0A3S9ZDY4-F1
#
_entry.id   AF-A0A3S9ZDY4-F1
#
_cell.length_a   1.000
_cell.length_b   1.000
_cell.length_c   1.000
_cell.angle_alpha   90.00
_cell.angle_beta   90.00
_cell.angle_gamma   90.00
#
_symmetry.space_group_name_H-M   'P 1'
#
loop_
_entity.id
_entity.type
_entity.pdbx_description
1 polymer ?
#
loop_
_entity_poly.entity_id
_entity_poly.type
_entity_poly.pdbx_seq_one_letter_code
_entity_poly.pdbx_strand_id
1 'polypeptide(L)'
;MPNVDENRRTPEELSTLDLVEPGMKEVIVEGRGDAGLLRWFFSQVAPDSDIAFFAVTDRVLIDSDIITGRGHSAGQRGAVVATAEIVSERAPRSSRVIFVADRDCNSLGLDACPELGNILYTDFAAMELYCLSPKTIGKVLSVALRAPDRIDAQGVIDALIPTLVTLFRIRATVRSLPEPQKLAGKVMEQLHFKPAGSDLDAEDALARSVKGYSRKELSEAFSRFEVPENLDPRHYIRGHDIAAVFIKYIASMHPNLLREDRRHFAQATAMEICMMSSLEVVDLEQYGLFGRLKEYALKDLNADSADFPKLRDTA
;
A
#
# COMPACT_ATOMS: atom_id res chain seq x y z
N MET A 1 -3.25 0.94 28.66
CA MET A 1 -2.65 0.38 27.44
C MET A 1 -1.49 -0.47 27.89
N PRO A 2 -1.44 -1.78 27.56
CA PRO A 2 -0.26 -2.59 27.84
C PRO A 2 0.95 -1.93 27.19
N ASN A 3 2.10 -2.03 27.86
CA ASN A 3 3.35 -1.42 27.42
C ASN A 3 3.69 -1.94 26.02
N VAL A 4 3.83 -1.05 25.03
CA VAL A 4 3.96 -1.42 23.60
C VAL A 4 5.13 -2.39 23.36
N ASP A 5 6.13 -2.39 24.24
CA ASP A 5 7.28 -3.29 24.17
C ASP A 5 6.97 -4.75 24.54
N GLU A 6 6.00 -5.02 25.42
CA GLU A 6 5.73 -6.39 25.90
C GLU A 6 5.07 -7.29 24.84
N ASN A 7 4.51 -6.71 23.78
CA ASN A 7 3.83 -7.44 22.70
C ASN A 7 4.67 -7.60 21.44
N ARG A 8 5.86 -7.00 21.37
CA ARG A 8 6.74 -7.18 20.21
C ARG A 8 7.48 -8.51 20.32
N ARG A 9 7.68 -9.17 19.19
CA ARG A 9 8.31 -10.49 19.11
C ARG A 9 9.39 -10.48 18.04
N THR A 10 10.45 -11.26 18.24
CA THR A 10 11.35 -11.55 17.12
C THR A 10 10.63 -12.41 16.07
N PRO A 11 11.06 -12.42 14.80
CA PRO A 11 10.52 -13.35 13.79
C PRO A 11 10.56 -14.81 14.25
N GLU A 12 11.57 -15.18 15.03
CA GLU A 12 11.73 -16.52 15.62
C GLU A 12 10.68 -16.86 16.66
N GLU A 13 10.40 -15.94 17.57
CA GLU A 13 9.34 -16.09 18.56
C GLU A 13 7.97 -16.16 17.89
N LEU A 14 7.75 -15.31 16.86
CA LEU A 14 6.52 -15.31 16.08
C LEU A 14 6.28 -16.66 15.38
N SER A 15 7.33 -17.24 14.77
CA SER A 15 7.25 -18.59 14.18
C SER A 15 6.96 -19.68 15.21
N THR A 16 7.40 -19.49 16.45
CA THR A 16 7.12 -20.44 17.54
C THR A 16 5.66 -20.34 17.97
N LEU A 17 5.14 -19.12 18.17
CA LEU A 17 3.73 -18.86 18.49
C LEU A 17 2.81 -19.43 17.43
N ASP A 18 3.15 -19.21 16.17
CA ASP A 18 2.43 -19.72 15.00
C ASP A 18 2.30 -21.26 15.01
N LEU A 19 3.28 -21.98 15.57
CA LEU A 19 3.23 -23.44 15.74
C LEU A 19 2.45 -23.88 16.98
N VAL A 20 2.65 -23.21 18.13
CA VAL A 20 2.18 -23.68 19.44
C VAL A 20 0.81 -23.16 19.88
N GLU A 21 0.34 -22.02 19.33
CA GLU A 21 -0.93 -21.40 19.69
C GLU A 21 -1.99 -21.64 18.60
N PRO A 22 -2.83 -22.69 18.72
CA PRO A 22 -3.71 -23.10 17.64
C PRO A 22 -4.84 -22.13 17.30
N GLY A 23 -5.28 -21.32 18.27
CA GLY A 23 -6.32 -20.32 18.07
C GLY A 23 -5.80 -18.94 17.63
N MET A 24 -4.48 -18.74 17.59
CA MET A 24 -3.93 -17.44 17.19
C MET A 24 -4.09 -17.24 15.70
N LYS A 25 -4.64 -16.10 15.28
CA LYS A 25 -4.61 -15.62 13.89
C LYS A 25 -4.20 -14.16 13.82
N GLU A 26 -3.19 -13.88 13.02
CA GLU A 26 -2.64 -12.54 12.89
C GLU A 26 -2.43 -12.15 11.44
N VAL A 27 -2.72 -10.88 11.15
CA VAL A 27 -2.36 -10.21 9.91
C VAL A 27 -1.38 -9.08 10.25
N ILE A 28 -0.16 -9.18 9.74
CA ILE A 28 0.91 -8.20 9.96
C ILE A 28 1.16 -7.45 8.65
N VAL A 29 1.09 -6.13 8.70
CA VAL A 29 1.20 -5.25 7.53
C VAL A 29 2.27 -4.19 7.73
N GLU A 30 2.55 -3.38 6.72
CA GLU A 30 3.58 -2.35 6.79
C GLU A 30 3.24 -1.24 7.79
N GLY A 31 2.08 -0.62 7.60
CA GLY A 31 1.67 0.58 8.32
C GLY A 31 0.43 0.42 9.18
N ARG A 32 0.24 1.35 10.12
CA ARG A 32 -0.97 1.39 10.96
C ARG A 32 -2.23 1.74 10.15
N GLY A 33 -2.08 2.50 9.06
CA GLY A 33 -3.16 2.81 8.12
C GLY A 33 -3.74 1.54 7.49
N ASP A 34 -2.86 0.70 6.93
CA ASP A 34 -3.23 -0.59 6.33
C ASP A 34 -3.89 -1.51 7.36
N ALA A 35 -3.33 -1.58 8.57
CA ALA A 35 -3.89 -2.38 9.66
C ALA A 35 -5.30 -1.91 10.03
N GLY A 36 -5.53 -0.59 10.02
CA GLY A 36 -6.84 0.02 10.22
C GLY A 36 -7.83 -0.33 9.10
N LEU A 37 -7.40 -0.23 7.84
CA LEU A 37 -8.22 -0.59 6.67
C LEU A 37 -8.63 -2.06 6.72
N LEU A 38 -7.67 -2.97 6.90
CA LEU A 38 -7.94 -4.40 6.92
C LEU A 38 -8.83 -4.78 8.11
N ARG A 39 -8.59 -4.20 9.29
CA ARG A 39 -9.47 -4.40 10.45
C ARG A 39 -10.90 -3.96 10.16
N TRP A 40 -11.09 -2.80 9.53
CA TRP A 40 -12.41 -2.36 9.11
C TRP A 40 -13.02 -3.32 8.09
N PHE A 41 -12.29 -3.72 7.05
CA PHE A 41 -12.77 -4.68 6.04
C PHE A 41 -13.24 -5.99 6.68
N PHE A 42 -12.45 -6.59 7.57
CA PHE A 42 -12.80 -7.84 8.25
C PHE A 42 -14.01 -7.69 9.18
N SER A 43 -14.17 -6.53 9.83
CA SER A 43 -15.38 -6.26 10.64
C SER A 43 -16.68 -6.32 9.83
N GLN A 44 -16.59 -6.20 8.49
CA GLN A 44 -17.73 -6.24 7.60
C GLN A 44 -17.92 -7.62 6.95
N VAL A 45 -16.82 -8.31 6.56
CA VAL A 45 -16.90 -9.57 5.81
C VAL A 45 -16.83 -10.83 6.67
N ALA A 46 -16.25 -10.74 7.87
CA ALA A 46 -16.05 -11.85 8.79
C ALA A 46 -16.09 -11.34 10.26
N PRO A 47 -17.23 -10.78 10.70
CA PRO A 47 -17.34 -10.12 12.02
C PRO A 47 -17.06 -11.06 13.20
N ASP A 48 -17.30 -12.36 13.03
CA ASP A 48 -17.08 -13.38 14.06
C ASP A 48 -15.65 -13.98 14.01
N SER A 49 -14.79 -13.51 13.11
CA SER A 49 -13.39 -13.98 13.05
C SER A 49 -12.53 -13.32 14.12
N ASP A 50 -11.82 -14.14 14.90
CA ASP A 50 -10.86 -13.67 15.89
C ASP A 50 -9.48 -13.50 15.23
N ILE A 51 -9.30 -12.39 14.50
CA ILE A 51 -8.06 -12.08 13.77
C ILE A 51 -7.51 -10.75 14.26
N ALA A 52 -6.26 -10.76 14.71
CA ALA A 52 -5.57 -9.56 15.15
C ALA A 52 -4.79 -8.90 14.00
N PHE A 53 -4.85 -7.56 13.92
CA PHE A 53 -4.20 -6.77 12.88
C PHE A 53 -3.14 -5.85 13.49
N PHE A 54 -1.91 -5.96 12.98
CA PHE A 54 -0.78 -5.18 13.48
C PHE A 54 0.04 -4.56 12.35
N ALA A 55 0.55 -3.35 12.59
CA ALA A 55 1.69 -2.86 11.83
C ALA A 55 2.95 -3.62 12.27
N VAL A 56 3.89 -3.85 11.35
CA VAL A 56 5.14 -4.59 11.61
C VAL A 56 5.94 -3.93 12.74
N THR A 57 5.94 -2.60 12.79
CA THR A 57 6.64 -1.83 13.83
C THR A 57 6.04 -2.00 15.23
N ASP A 58 4.76 -2.36 15.33
CA ASP A 58 4.06 -2.57 16.60
C ASP A 58 4.12 -4.03 17.07
N ARG A 59 4.44 -4.98 16.17
CA ARG A 59 4.40 -6.43 16.46
C ARG A 59 5.74 -7.13 16.38
N VAL A 60 6.68 -6.63 15.60
CA VAL A 60 7.93 -7.34 15.28
C VAL A 60 9.17 -6.54 15.70
N LEU A 61 10.14 -7.25 16.27
CA LEU A 61 11.51 -6.81 16.57
C LEU A 61 12.43 -7.43 15.52
N ILE A 62 12.76 -6.66 14.48
CA ILE A 62 13.71 -7.10 13.45
C ILE A 62 14.68 -5.97 13.13
N ASP A 63 15.97 -6.28 13.19
CA ASP A 63 17.04 -5.32 12.94
C ASP A 63 17.26 -5.07 11.44
N SER A 64 17.67 -3.85 11.11
CA SER A 64 17.92 -3.47 9.70
C SER A 64 19.01 -4.30 9.03
N ASP A 65 19.97 -4.81 9.80
CA ASP A 65 21.04 -5.68 9.29
C ASP A 65 20.50 -7.05 8.86
N ILE A 66 19.47 -7.57 9.54
CA ILE A 66 18.80 -8.82 9.14
C ILE A 66 18.01 -8.60 7.85
N ILE A 67 17.31 -7.46 7.74
CA ILE A 67 16.53 -7.09 6.55
C ILE A 67 17.45 -6.98 5.33
N THR A 68 18.54 -6.21 5.47
CA THR A 68 19.50 -5.98 4.38
C THR A 68 20.33 -7.23 4.05
N GLY A 69 20.68 -8.04 5.05
CA GLY A 69 21.33 -9.34 4.87
C GLY A 69 20.51 -10.33 4.05
N ARG A 70 19.18 -10.18 4.03
CA ARG A 70 18.24 -10.93 3.17
C ARG A 70 17.99 -10.28 1.80
N GLY A 71 18.69 -9.19 1.48
CA GLY A 71 18.57 -8.51 0.18
C GLY A 71 17.40 -7.53 0.08
N HIS A 72 16.72 -7.22 1.19
CA HIS A 72 15.61 -6.27 1.22
C HIS A 72 16.09 -4.87 1.61
N SER A 73 15.38 -3.84 1.14
CA SER A 73 15.66 -2.46 1.58
C SER A 73 15.22 -2.26 3.03
N ALA A 74 16.05 -1.60 3.85
CA ALA A 74 15.66 -1.25 5.21
C ALA A 74 14.41 -0.33 5.20
N GLY A 75 13.35 -0.76 5.86
CA GLY A 75 12.05 -0.08 5.84
C GLY A 75 10.92 -0.99 6.32
N GLN A 76 9.69 -0.48 6.35
CA GLN A 76 8.52 -1.23 6.81
C GLN A 76 8.21 -2.43 5.89
N ARG A 77 8.12 -2.19 4.58
CA ARG A 77 8.04 -3.28 3.57
C ARG A 77 9.13 -4.34 3.75
N GLY A 78 10.38 -3.92 3.81
CA GLY A 78 11.51 -4.85 3.97
C GLY A 78 11.42 -5.66 5.26
N ALA A 79 10.96 -5.04 6.36
CA ALA A 79 10.71 -5.73 7.63
C ALA A 79 9.59 -6.76 7.49
N VAL A 80 8.48 -6.44 6.81
CA VAL A 80 7.39 -7.39 6.56
C VAL A 80 7.89 -8.59 5.75
N VAL A 81 8.55 -8.35 4.62
CA VAL A 81 9.01 -9.43 3.72
C VAL A 81 10.07 -10.29 4.40
N ALA A 82 11.09 -9.69 5.04
CA ALA A 82 12.14 -10.44 5.73
C ALA A 82 11.56 -11.27 6.91
N THR A 83 10.59 -10.72 7.64
CA THR A 83 9.92 -11.47 8.71
C THR A 83 9.12 -12.65 8.14
N ALA A 84 8.38 -12.42 7.05
CA ALA A 84 7.61 -13.48 6.39
C ALA A 84 8.49 -14.64 5.94
N GLU A 85 9.67 -14.35 5.37
CA GLU A 85 10.66 -15.36 5.00
C GLU A 85 11.13 -16.19 6.21
N ILE A 86 11.54 -15.52 7.30
CA ILE A 86 12.03 -16.23 8.50
C ILE A 86 10.93 -17.11 9.10
N VAL A 87 9.70 -16.61 9.17
CA VAL A 87 8.55 -17.38 9.66
C VAL A 87 8.24 -18.55 8.72
N SER A 88 8.27 -18.34 7.41
CA SER A 88 8.00 -19.39 6.42
C SER A 88 9.08 -20.48 6.42
N GLU A 89 10.34 -20.14 6.67
CA GLU A 89 11.44 -21.12 6.77
C GLU A 89 11.26 -22.04 7.99
N ARG A 90 10.73 -21.50 9.10
CA ARG A 90 10.60 -22.22 10.37
C ARG A 90 9.26 -22.93 10.53
N ALA A 91 8.19 -22.36 9.97
CA ALA A 91 6.83 -22.87 10.05
C ALA A 91 6.19 -22.98 8.64
N PRO A 92 6.78 -23.73 7.69
CA PRO A 92 6.40 -23.72 6.27
C PRO A 92 4.98 -24.21 5.97
N ARG A 93 4.33 -24.89 6.92
CA ARG A 93 2.97 -25.41 6.79
C ARG A 93 1.94 -24.61 7.58
N SER A 94 2.38 -23.64 8.37
CA SER A 94 1.44 -22.81 9.07
C SER A 94 0.81 -21.80 8.12
N SER A 95 -0.42 -21.46 8.42
CA SER A 95 -1.17 -20.43 7.72
C SER A 95 -1.79 -19.44 8.69
N ARG A 96 -1.38 -19.44 9.97
CA ARG A 96 -2.04 -18.64 11.01
C ARG A 96 -1.55 -17.20 11.08
N VAL A 97 -0.28 -16.96 10.76
CA VAL A 97 0.24 -15.60 10.58
C VAL A 97 0.34 -15.29 9.09
N ILE A 98 -0.36 -14.26 8.63
CA ILE A 98 -0.28 -13.75 7.27
C ILE A 98 0.37 -12.37 7.27
N PHE A 99 1.28 -12.16 6.33
CA PHE A 99 1.92 -10.89 6.08
C PHE A 99 1.27 -10.22 4.87
N VAL A 100 1.08 -8.91 4.90
CA VAL A 100 0.65 -8.13 3.72
C VAL A 100 1.67 -7.03 3.45
N ALA A 101 2.19 -7.01 2.24
CA ALA A 101 3.14 -6.01 1.78
C ALA A 101 2.67 -5.35 0.47
N ASP A 102 3.07 -4.10 0.29
CA ASP A 102 2.90 -3.38 -0.95
C ASP A 102 3.80 -3.99 -2.05
N ARG A 103 3.38 -3.91 -3.31
CA ARG A 103 4.24 -4.32 -4.43
C ARG A 103 5.33 -3.31 -4.74
N ASP A 104 5.18 -2.05 -4.31
CA ASP A 104 6.08 -0.94 -4.58
C ASP A 104 6.51 -0.91 -6.06
N CYS A 105 7.81 -0.98 -6.36
CA CYS A 105 8.38 -0.95 -7.69
C CYS A 105 8.64 -2.36 -8.25
N ASN A 106 7.92 -3.38 -7.78
CA ASN A 106 8.03 -4.75 -8.31
C ASN A 106 7.73 -4.82 -9.81
N SER A 107 6.77 -4.03 -10.30
CA SER A 107 6.43 -3.95 -11.73
C SER A 107 7.56 -3.37 -12.60
N LEU A 108 8.59 -2.76 -11.98
CA LEU A 108 9.81 -2.30 -12.64
C LEU A 108 11.02 -3.21 -12.32
N GLY A 109 10.82 -4.32 -11.62
CA GLY A 109 11.88 -5.24 -11.19
C GLY A 109 12.81 -4.67 -10.12
N LEU A 110 12.45 -3.57 -9.45
CA LEU A 110 13.27 -2.93 -8.42
C LEU A 110 13.02 -3.51 -7.02
N ASP A 111 11.89 -4.17 -6.82
CA ASP A 111 11.51 -4.80 -5.55
C ASP A 111 11.17 -6.28 -5.76
N ALA A 112 11.81 -7.15 -4.98
CA ALA A 112 11.48 -8.56 -4.94
C ALA A 112 10.13 -8.77 -4.24
N CYS A 113 9.32 -9.67 -4.78
CA CYS A 113 8.08 -10.17 -4.16
C CYS A 113 8.16 -11.70 -4.11
N PRO A 114 8.90 -12.29 -3.15
CA PRO A 114 8.99 -13.74 -3.03
C PRO A 114 7.61 -14.37 -2.85
N GLU A 115 7.38 -15.50 -3.51
CA GLU A 115 6.16 -16.29 -3.38
C GLU A 115 6.27 -17.20 -2.15
N LEU A 116 5.73 -16.75 -1.02
CA LEU A 116 5.66 -17.50 0.23
C LEU A 116 4.21 -17.86 0.55
N GLY A 117 3.99 -18.97 1.26
CA GLY A 117 2.65 -19.40 1.67
C GLY A 117 1.97 -18.49 2.68
N ASN A 118 2.76 -17.65 3.37
CA ASN A 118 2.32 -16.77 4.45
C ASN A 118 2.39 -15.27 4.11
N ILE A 119 2.67 -14.88 2.86
CA ILE A 119 2.67 -13.47 2.44
C ILE A 119 1.70 -13.22 1.29
N LEU A 120 0.97 -12.12 1.38
CA LEU A 120 0.13 -11.58 0.32
C LEU A 120 0.66 -10.20 -0.09
N TYR A 121 0.50 -9.87 -1.36
CA TYR A 121 0.87 -8.56 -1.87
C TYR A 121 -0.37 -7.81 -2.36
N THR A 122 -0.35 -6.49 -2.29
CA THR A 122 -1.36 -5.65 -2.92
C THR A 122 -1.53 -5.96 -4.41
N ASP A 123 -2.73 -5.77 -4.95
CA ASP A 123 -2.98 -5.93 -6.38
C ASP A 123 -2.23 -4.88 -7.20
N PHE A 124 -2.05 -3.68 -6.64
CA PHE A 124 -1.33 -2.56 -7.25
C PHE A 124 -0.01 -2.28 -6.52
N ALA A 125 0.65 -1.17 -6.84
CA ALA A 125 1.91 -0.78 -6.20
C ALA A 125 1.76 -0.55 -4.69
N ALA A 126 0.62 -0.07 -4.19
CA ALA A 126 0.39 0.20 -2.76
C ALA A 126 -1.08 0.13 -2.38
N MET A 127 -1.38 0.04 -1.07
CA MET A 127 -2.74 -0.03 -0.53
C MET A 127 -3.58 1.22 -0.87
N GLU A 128 -3.00 2.41 -0.94
CA GLU A 128 -3.76 3.64 -1.22
C GLU A 128 -4.33 3.66 -2.66
N LEU A 129 -3.84 2.81 -3.55
CA LEU A 129 -4.25 2.79 -4.95
C LEU A 129 -5.67 2.24 -5.14
N TYR A 130 -6.21 1.53 -4.16
CA TYR A 130 -7.64 1.18 -4.16
C TYR A 130 -8.53 2.43 -4.10
N CYS A 131 -8.01 3.58 -3.64
CA CYS A 131 -8.74 4.84 -3.64
C CYS A 131 -8.86 5.50 -5.02
N LEU A 132 -8.02 5.12 -6.00
CA LEU A 132 -8.10 5.63 -7.37
C LEU A 132 -9.21 4.92 -8.16
N SER A 133 -10.45 5.13 -7.72
CA SER A 133 -11.66 4.69 -8.42
C SER A 133 -12.67 5.84 -8.52
N PRO A 134 -13.51 5.88 -9.58
CA PRO A 134 -14.51 6.94 -9.72
C PRO A 134 -15.48 7.00 -8.54
N LYS A 135 -15.81 5.86 -7.92
CA LYS A 135 -16.69 5.81 -6.75
C LYS A 135 -16.05 6.48 -5.53
N THR A 136 -14.81 6.10 -5.20
CA THR A 136 -14.09 6.66 -4.05
C THR A 136 -13.84 8.15 -4.24
N ILE A 137 -13.31 8.55 -5.39
CA ILE A 137 -13.03 9.95 -5.71
C ILE A 137 -14.33 10.76 -5.77
N GLY A 138 -15.40 10.20 -6.35
CA GLY A 138 -16.72 10.83 -6.39
C GLY A 138 -17.30 11.07 -4.99
N LYS A 139 -17.14 10.13 -4.06
CA LYS A 139 -17.55 10.28 -2.65
C LYS A 139 -16.75 11.37 -1.94
N VAL A 140 -15.43 11.43 -2.13
CA VAL A 140 -14.58 12.51 -1.59
C VAL A 140 -15.02 13.87 -2.15
N LEU A 141 -15.23 13.97 -3.47
CA LEU A 141 -15.66 15.20 -4.13
C LEU A 141 -17.03 15.67 -3.60
N SER A 142 -18.03 14.79 -3.60
CA SER A 142 -19.42 15.13 -3.26
C SER A 142 -19.64 15.36 -1.77
N VAL A 143 -19.09 14.50 -0.91
CA VAL A 143 -19.37 14.52 0.54
C VAL A 143 -18.37 15.41 1.28
N ALA A 144 -17.07 15.14 1.14
CA ALA A 144 -16.05 15.85 1.92
C ALA A 144 -15.79 17.25 1.36
N LEU A 145 -15.65 17.37 0.04
CA LEU A 145 -15.34 18.64 -0.61
C LEU A 145 -16.58 19.41 -1.06
N ARG A 146 -17.79 18.81 -1.05
CA ARG A 146 -19.03 19.44 -1.54
C ARG A 146 -18.84 20.09 -2.91
N ALA A 147 -18.17 19.36 -3.80
CA ALA A 147 -17.93 19.75 -5.17
C ALA A 147 -19.25 19.79 -5.96
N PRO A 148 -19.44 20.74 -6.88
CA PRO A 148 -20.59 20.73 -7.78
C PRO A 148 -20.53 19.52 -8.73
N ASP A 149 -21.69 18.99 -9.11
CA ASP A 149 -21.85 17.78 -9.94
C ASP A 149 -21.13 17.82 -11.30
N ARG A 150 -20.75 19.01 -11.78
CA ARG A 150 -19.96 19.19 -13.00
C ARG A 150 -18.50 18.73 -12.88
N ILE A 151 -18.00 18.49 -11.67
CA ILE A 151 -16.64 17.99 -11.44
C ILE A 151 -16.71 16.47 -11.44
N ASP A 152 -16.38 15.90 -12.60
CA ASP A 152 -16.44 14.47 -12.83
C ASP A 152 -15.26 13.73 -12.19
N ALA A 153 -15.55 12.67 -11.44
CA ALA A 153 -14.55 11.88 -10.73
C ALA A 153 -13.59 11.16 -11.68
N GLN A 154 -14.08 10.63 -12.81
CA GLN A 154 -13.24 9.99 -13.81
C GLN A 154 -12.29 11.01 -14.45
N GLY A 155 -12.80 12.17 -14.85
CA GLY A 155 -11.99 13.26 -15.38
C GLY A 155 -10.92 13.77 -14.40
N VAL A 156 -11.18 13.75 -13.10
CA VAL A 156 -10.13 14.01 -12.08
C VAL A 156 -9.07 12.91 -12.15
N ILE A 157 -9.45 11.63 -12.07
CA ILE A 157 -8.51 10.49 -12.10
C ILE A 157 -7.63 10.53 -13.37
N ASP A 158 -8.24 10.75 -14.53
CA ASP A 158 -7.57 10.83 -15.83
C ASP A 158 -6.53 11.96 -15.85
N ALA A 159 -6.81 13.07 -15.15
CA ALA A 159 -5.86 14.16 -15.01
C ALA A 159 -4.72 13.85 -14.03
N LEU A 160 -4.94 13.05 -12.99
CA LEU A 160 -3.91 12.71 -11.99
C LEU A 160 -2.95 11.63 -12.47
N ILE A 161 -3.45 10.60 -13.18
CA ILE A 161 -2.67 9.40 -13.54
C ILE A 161 -1.36 9.76 -14.27
N PRO A 162 -1.33 10.58 -15.34
CA PRO A 162 -0.10 10.89 -16.05
C PRO A 162 0.97 11.55 -15.15
N THR A 163 0.53 12.41 -14.23
CA THR A 163 1.41 13.08 -13.27
C THR A 163 1.96 12.08 -12.25
N LEU A 164 1.09 11.24 -11.68
CA LEU A 164 1.48 10.23 -10.69
C LEU A 164 2.45 9.19 -11.27
N VAL A 165 2.19 8.74 -12.51
CA VAL A 165 3.07 7.82 -13.23
C VAL A 165 4.42 8.48 -13.52
N THR A 166 4.43 9.75 -13.96
CA THR A 166 5.67 10.50 -14.17
C THR A 166 6.49 10.61 -12.88
N LEU A 167 5.85 10.96 -11.75
CA LEU A 167 6.51 11.01 -10.44
C LEU A 167 7.09 9.65 -10.03
N PHE A 168 6.32 8.57 -10.22
CA PHE A 168 6.78 7.22 -9.93
C PHE A 168 8.03 6.86 -10.73
N ARG A 169 8.03 7.13 -12.03
CA ARG A 169 9.20 6.91 -12.91
C ARG A 169 10.40 7.75 -12.47
N ILE A 170 10.21 9.04 -12.14
CA ILE A 170 11.29 9.88 -11.63
C ILE A 170 11.89 9.25 -10.36
N ARG A 171 11.06 8.81 -9.42
CA ARG A 171 11.54 8.17 -8.19
C ARG A 171 12.29 6.87 -8.47
N ALA A 172 11.77 6.03 -9.38
CA ALA A 172 12.45 4.81 -9.82
C ALA A 172 13.82 5.13 -10.45
N THR A 173 13.88 6.16 -11.30
CA THR A 173 15.15 6.64 -11.89
C THR A 173 16.14 7.04 -10.82
N VAL A 174 15.76 7.93 -9.89
CA VAL A 174 16.65 8.39 -8.82
C VAL A 174 17.10 7.23 -7.91
N ARG A 175 16.22 6.26 -7.64
CA ARG A 175 16.53 5.07 -6.84
C ARG A 175 17.49 4.11 -7.56
N SER A 176 17.43 4.04 -8.89
CA SER A 176 18.23 3.11 -9.70
C SER A 176 19.66 3.58 -9.98
N LEU A 177 20.00 4.82 -9.59
CA LEU A 177 21.36 5.34 -9.76
C LEU A 177 22.35 4.58 -8.86
N PRO A 178 23.64 4.48 -9.26
CA PRO A 178 24.69 3.85 -8.44
C PRO A 178 24.76 4.37 -7.01
N GLU A 179 24.51 5.67 -6.82
CA GLU A 179 24.31 6.30 -5.53
C GLU A 179 22.86 6.80 -5.44
N PRO A 180 21.95 6.03 -4.81
CA PRO A 180 20.54 6.40 -4.71
C PRO A 180 20.36 7.74 -4.00
N GLN A 181 19.62 8.66 -4.61
CA GLN A 181 19.27 9.96 -4.01
C GLN A 181 17.79 10.02 -3.65
N LYS A 182 17.33 11.15 -3.12
CA LYS A 182 15.91 11.39 -2.84
C LYS A 182 15.38 12.44 -3.83
N LEU A 183 14.11 12.30 -4.21
CA LEU A 183 13.41 13.35 -4.95
C LEU A 183 13.48 14.66 -4.15
N ALA A 184 13.85 15.76 -4.81
CA ALA A 184 13.86 17.06 -4.19
C ALA A 184 12.44 17.46 -3.75
N GLY A 185 12.26 17.84 -2.48
CA GLY A 185 10.94 18.18 -1.93
C GLY A 185 10.21 19.29 -2.71
N LYS A 186 10.96 20.22 -3.31
CA LYS A 186 10.42 21.31 -4.14
C LYS A 186 9.69 20.85 -5.40
N VAL A 187 9.95 19.63 -5.90
CA VAL A 187 9.27 19.11 -7.11
C VAL A 187 7.77 19.05 -6.88
N MET A 188 7.34 18.55 -5.71
CA MET A 188 5.91 18.48 -5.36
C MET A 188 5.32 19.86 -5.05
N GLU A 189 6.12 20.78 -4.49
CA GLU A 189 5.65 22.12 -4.14
C GLU A 189 5.30 22.95 -5.39
N GLN A 190 6.06 22.78 -6.46
CA GLN A 190 5.96 23.53 -7.72
C GLN A 190 5.01 22.90 -8.74
N LEU A 191 4.39 21.77 -8.40
CA LEU A 191 3.41 21.12 -9.26
C LEU A 191 2.13 21.97 -9.37
N HIS A 192 1.76 22.32 -10.61
CA HIS A 192 0.51 22.99 -10.93
C HIS A 192 -0.26 22.26 -12.02
N PHE A 193 -1.58 22.34 -11.97
CA PHE A 193 -2.45 21.82 -13.03
C PHE A 193 -3.02 22.95 -13.88
N LYS A 194 -3.07 22.70 -15.18
CA LYS A 194 -3.68 23.54 -16.21
C LYS A 194 -4.73 22.69 -16.95
N PRO A 195 -5.61 23.29 -17.77
CA PRO A 195 -6.57 22.51 -18.56
C PRO A 195 -5.94 21.42 -19.45
N ALA A 196 -4.69 21.61 -19.87
CA ALA A 196 -3.93 20.63 -20.66
C ALA A 196 -3.21 19.54 -19.83
N GLY A 197 -3.34 19.56 -18.50
CA GLY A 197 -2.65 18.64 -17.59
C GLY A 197 -1.70 19.33 -16.62
N SER A 198 -0.86 18.55 -15.93
CA SER A 198 0.17 19.08 -15.03
C SER A 198 1.35 19.68 -15.79
N ASP A 199 2.01 20.66 -15.18
CA ASP A 199 3.27 21.23 -15.68
C ASP A 199 4.54 20.49 -15.19
N LEU A 200 4.39 19.27 -14.67
CA LEU A 200 5.52 18.45 -14.23
C LEU A 200 6.44 18.10 -15.40
N ASP A 201 7.67 18.62 -15.35
CA ASP A 201 8.75 18.27 -16.27
C ASP A 201 9.70 17.27 -15.61
N ALA A 202 9.86 16.09 -16.23
CA ALA A 202 10.68 15.02 -15.67
C ALA A 202 12.18 15.36 -15.69
N GLU A 203 12.67 16.04 -16.72
CA GLU A 203 14.09 16.40 -16.84
C GLU A 203 14.46 17.44 -15.78
N ASP A 204 13.64 18.48 -15.59
CA ASP A 204 13.84 19.50 -14.55
C ASP A 204 13.72 18.88 -13.15
N ALA A 205 12.74 18.00 -12.92
CA ALA A 205 12.59 17.31 -11.64
C ALA A 205 13.81 16.44 -11.29
N LEU A 206 14.35 15.70 -12.27
CA LEU A 206 15.56 14.89 -12.10
C LEU A 206 16.79 15.77 -11.88
N ALA A 207 17.00 16.81 -12.69
CA ALA A 207 18.13 17.72 -12.57
C ALA A 207 18.19 18.44 -11.22
N ARG A 208 17.04 18.68 -10.58
CA ARG A 208 16.96 19.24 -9.23
C ARG A 208 17.19 18.23 -8.12
N SER A 209 16.88 16.97 -8.38
CA SER A 209 16.94 15.89 -7.38
C SER A 209 18.30 15.22 -7.33
N VAL A 210 19.07 15.26 -8.43
CA VAL A 210 20.31 14.51 -8.57
C VAL A 210 21.47 15.45 -8.92
N LYS A 211 22.58 15.34 -8.18
CA LYS A 211 23.83 16.03 -8.48
C LYS A 211 24.87 15.08 -9.06
N GLY A 212 25.74 15.59 -9.93
CA GLY A 212 26.87 14.83 -10.49
C GLY A 212 26.56 14.04 -11.77
N TYR A 213 25.33 14.14 -12.29
CA TYR A 213 24.92 13.49 -13.54
C TYR A 213 24.53 14.55 -14.56
N SER A 214 24.86 14.31 -15.82
CA SER A 214 24.41 15.14 -16.94
C SER A 214 22.92 14.89 -17.24
N ARG A 215 22.27 15.88 -17.87
CA ARG A 215 20.87 15.75 -18.33
C ARG A 215 20.66 14.56 -19.26
N LYS A 216 21.64 14.29 -20.12
CA LYS A 216 21.60 13.16 -21.05
C LYS A 216 21.55 11.83 -20.29
N GLU A 217 22.42 11.64 -19.30
CA GLU A 217 22.43 10.42 -18.48
C GLU A 217 21.12 10.23 -17.71
N LEU A 218 20.57 11.31 -17.14
CA LEU A 218 19.30 11.26 -16.43
C LEU A 218 18.12 10.94 -17.37
N SER A 219 18.11 11.52 -18.57
CA SER A 219 17.10 11.22 -19.59
C SER A 219 17.18 9.76 -20.05
N GLU A 220 18.39 9.24 -20.28
CA GLU A 220 18.60 7.84 -20.66
C GLU A 220 18.22 6.87 -19.53
N ALA A 221 18.44 7.24 -18.27
CA ALA A 221 18.00 6.44 -17.13
C ALA A 221 16.47 6.48 -16.98
N PHE A 222 15.84 7.63 -17.20
CA PHE A 222 14.39 7.79 -17.15
C PHE A 222 13.66 7.01 -18.25
N SER A 223 14.23 6.96 -19.46
CA SER A 223 13.66 6.20 -20.57
C SER A 223 13.69 4.69 -20.37
N ARG A 224 14.50 4.16 -19.44
CA ARG A 224 14.52 2.71 -19.13
C ARG A 224 13.27 2.23 -18.41
N PHE A 225 12.56 3.12 -17.72
CA PHE A 225 11.34 2.78 -16.99
C PHE A 225 10.14 3.12 -17.86
N GLU A 226 9.86 2.28 -18.86
CA GLU A 226 8.65 2.40 -19.68
C GLU A 226 7.45 1.78 -18.95
N VAL A 227 6.28 2.41 -19.11
CA VAL A 227 5.02 1.91 -18.58
C VAL A 227 4.22 1.34 -19.75
N PRO A 228 3.96 0.03 -19.78
CA PRO A 228 3.19 -0.59 -20.87
C PRO A 228 1.79 0.00 -20.96
N GLU A 229 1.35 0.38 -22.15
CA GLU A 229 0.03 1.00 -22.39
C GLU A 229 -1.14 0.06 -22.08
N ASN A 230 -0.90 -1.26 -22.09
CA ASN A 230 -1.90 -2.30 -21.88
C ASN A 230 -2.03 -2.77 -20.42
N LEU A 231 -1.23 -2.20 -19.50
CA LEU A 231 -1.29 -2.52 -18.08
C LEU A 231 -1.98 -1.43 -17.29
N ASP A 232 -2.55 -1.81 -16.14
CA ASP A 232 -3.18 -0.85 -15.25
C ASP A 232 -2.11 0.13 -14.69
N PRO A 233 -2.27 1.45 -14.88
CA PRO A 233 -1.28 2.44 -14.44
C PRO A 233 -1.08 2.44 -12.91
N ARG A 234 -2.00 1.87 -12.13
CA ARG A 234 -1.87 1.70 -10.67
C ARG A 234 -0.68 0.80 -10.29
N HIS A 235 -0.15 -0.02 -11.19
CA HIS A 235 1.12 -0.70 -10.95
C HIS A 235 2.35 0.22 -10.98
N TYR A 236 2.18 1.46 -11.42
CA TYR A 236 3.24 2.43 -11.67
C TYR A 236 2.95 3.77 -10.99
N ILE A 237 2.31 3.74 -9.82
CA ILE A 237 1.98 4.93 -9.02
C ILE A 237 2.39 4.67 -7.57
N ARG A 238 3.02 5.66 -6.94
CA ARG A 238 3.35 5.60 -5.50
C ARG A 238 2.14 6.06 -4.67
N GLY A 239 1.66 5.23 -3.76
CA GLY A 239 0.45 5.51 -2.95
C GLY A 239 0.48 6.84 -2.22
N HIS A 240 1.57 7.11 -1.50
CA HIS A 240 1.76 8.37 -0.77
C HIS A 240 1.77 9.65 -1.62
N ASP A 241 1.92 9.56 -2.95
CA ASP A 241 1.87 10.75 -3.80
C ASP A 241 0.43 11.11 -4.19
N ILE A 242 -0.55 10.19 -4.08
CA ILE A 242 -1.95 10.41 -4.53
C ILE A 242 -2.56 11.63 -3.86
N ALA A 243 -2.60 11.66 -2.53
CA ALA A 243 -3.29 12.72 -1.78
C ALA A 243 -2.66 14.09 -2.08
N ALA A 244 -1.32 14.17 -2.15
CA ALA A 244 -0.61 15.40 -2.45
C ALA A 244 -0.90 15.92 -3.88
N VAL A 245 -0.87 15.03 -4.88
CA VAL A 245 -1.16 15.39 -6.28
C VAL A 245 -2.63 15.77 -6.44
N PHE A 246 -3.55 15.04 -5.80
CA PHE A 246 -4.98 15.38 -5.78
C PHE A 246 -5.22 16.78 -5.20
N ILE A 247 -4.59 17.12 -4.06
CA ILE A 247 -4.70 18.46 -3.46
C ILE A 247 -4.20 19.53 -4.43
N LYS A 248 -3.07 19.30 -5.12
CA LYS A 248 -2.53 20.23 -6.12
C LYS A 248 -3.46 20.42 -7.31
N TYR A 249 -4.09 19.35 -7.78
CA TYR A 249 -5.11 19.42 -8.81
C TYR A 249 -6.30 20.27 -8.36
N ILE A 250 -6.90 19.96 -7.21
CA ILE A 250 -8.06 20.70 -6.69
C ILE A 250 -7.70 22.17 -6.45
N ALA A 251 -6.54 22.46 -5.87
CA ALA A 251 -6.10 23.83 -5.62
C ALA A 251 -5.89 24.64 -6.92
N SER A 252 -5.46 23.99 -8.01
CA SER A 252 -5.21 24.66 -9.28
C SER A 252 -6.49 24.82 -10.11
N MET A 253 -7.28 23.75 -10.23
CA MET A 253 -8.44 23.69 -11.13
C MET A 253 -9.73 24.17 -10.47
N HIS A 254 -9.84 23.98 -9.15
CA HIS A 254 -11.05 24.22 -8.37
C HIS A 254 -10.75 24.89 -7.01
N PRO A 255 -10.10 26.08 -7.00
CA PRO A 255 -9.54 26.69 -5.79
C PRO A 255 -10.54 27.01 -4.68
N ASN A 256 -11.84 26.99 -4.96
CA ASN A 256 -12.90 27.22 -3.98
C ASN A 256 -13.21 25.98 -3.12
N LEU A 257 -12.79 24.77 -3.51
CA LEU A 257 -13.13 23.53 -2.81
C LEU A 257 -12.32 23.30 -1.52
N LEU A 258 -11.15 23.93 -1.38
CA LEU A 258 -10.27 23.81 -0.20
C LEU A 258 -10.29 25.07 0.67
N ARG A 259 -11.35 25.87 0.58
CA ARG A 259 -11.52 27.11 1.38
C ARG A 259 -12.39 26.87 2.60
N GLU A 260 -12.36 27.85 3.51
CA GLU A 260 -13.23 27.91 4.69
C GLU A 260 -13.08 26.66 5.57
N ASP A 261 -14.19 26.01 5.91
CA ASP A 261 -14.27 24.81 6.74
C ASP A 261 -13.61 23.57 6.10
N ARG A 262 -13.33 23.58 4.78
CA ARG A 262 -12.65 22.49 4.05
C ARG A 262 -11.13 22.66 3.96
N ARG A 263 -10.56 23.70 4.58
CA ARG A 263 -9.10 23.97 4.50
C ARG A 263 -8.24 22.85 5.07
N HIS A 264 -8.76 22.08 6.03
CA HIS A 264 -8.05 20.95 6.62
C HIS A 264 -7.72 19.84 5.60
N PHE A 265 -8.55 19.69 4.56
CA PHE A 265 -8.29 18.75 3.46
C PHE A 265 -7.14 19.19 2.54
N ALA A 266 -6.56 20.37 2.72
CA ALA A 266 -5.31 20.76 2.05
C ALA A 266 -4.07 20.07 2.65
N GLN A 267 -4.22 19.33 3.75
CA GLN A 267 -3.15 18.51 4.33
C GLN A 267 -3.21 17.10 3.75
N ALA A 268 -2.08 16.61 3.21
CA ALA A 268 -2.00 15.31 2.55
C ALA A 268 -2.51 14.17 3.43
N THR A 269 -2.08 14.10 4.69
CA THR A 269 -2.53 13.05 5.63
C THR A 269 -4.03 13.09 5.89
N ALA A 270 -4.64 14.28 6.00
CA ALA A 270 -6.08 14.40 6.20
C ALA A 270 -6.86 13.97 4.95
N MET A 271 -6.35 14.32 3.76
CA MET A 271 -6.92 13.88 2.49
C MET A 271 -6.78 12.37 2.28
N GLU A 272 -5.64 11.79 2.64
CA GLU A 272 -5.40 10.35 2.56
C GLU A 272 -6.38 9.59 3.44
N ILE A 273 -6.54 9.99 4.71
CA ILE A 273 -7.55 9.39 5.61
C ILE A 273 -8.95 9.53 5.01
N CYS A 274 -9.29 10.71 4.44
CA CYS A 274 -10.57 10.94 3.79
C CYS A 274 -10.79 9.98 2.62
N MET A 275 -9.79 9.78 1.77
CA MET A 275 -9.82 8.85 0.64
C MET A 275 -9.99 7.40 1.11
N MET A 276 -9.17 6.96 2.06
CA MET A 276 -9.23 5.60 2.61
C MET A 276 -10.58 5.31 3.27
N SER A 277 -11.14 6.27 4.02
CA SER A 277 -12.47 6.15 4.63
C SER A 277 -13.64 6.18 3.62
N SER A 278 -13.36 6.54 2.37
CA SER A 278 -14.34 6.56 1.29
C SER A 278 -14.40 5.24 0.51
N LEU A 279 -13.52 4.28 0.82
CA LEU A 279 -13.58 2.93 0.28
C LEU A 279 -14.84 2.20 0.74
N GLU A 280 -15.29 1.26 -0.09
CA GLU A 280 -16.46 0.43 0.18
C GLU A 280 -16.08 -1.05 0.06
N VAL A 281 -16.60 -1.89 0.94
CA VAL A 281 -16.27 -3.33 1.02
C VAL A 281 -16.54 -4.03 -0.32
N VAL A 282 -17.71 -3.76 -0.91
CA VAL A 282 -18.14 -4.38 -2.19
C VAL A 282 -17.20 -4.08 -3.35
N ASP A 283 -16.48 -2.95 -3.30
CA ASP A 283 -15.49 -2.60 -4.31
C ASP A 283 -14.15 -3.27 -4.01
N LEU A 284 -13.76 -3.38 -2.73
CA LEU A 284 -12.53 -4.06 -2.32
C LEU A 284 -12.55 -5.57 -2.59
N GLU A 285 -13.69 -6.24 -2.37
CA GLU A 285 -13.85 -7.69 -2.59
C GLU A 285 -13.59 -8.14 -4.04
N GLN A 286 -13.58 -7.21 -4.99
CA GLN A 286 -13.29 -7.49 -6.40
C GLN A 286 -11.79 -7.67 -6.66
N TYR A 287 -10.94 -7.28 -5.73
CA TYR A 287 -9.48 -7.38 -5.87
C TYR A 287 -8.92 -8.64 -5.23
N GLY A 288 -7.84 -9.17 -5.80
CA GLY A 288 -7.26 -10.46 -5.45
C GLY A 288 -6.74 -10.52 -4.02
N LEU A 289 -6.12 -9.45 -3.50
CA LEU A 289 -5.67 -9.39 -2.12
C LEU A 289 -6.83 -9.63 -1.14
N PHE A 290 -7.92 -8.87 -1.30
CA PHE A 290 -9.06 -8.93 -0.40
C PHE A 290 -9.84 -10.24 -0.52
N GLY A 291 -9.92 -10.82 -1.73
CA GLY A 291 -10.46 -12.16 -1.93
C GLY A 291 -9.70 -13.22 -1.13
N ARG A 292 -8.36 -13.21 -1.21
CA ARG A 292 -7.51 -14.16 -0.47
C ARG A 292 -7.55 -13.94 1.04
N LEU A 293 -7.62 -12.68 1.49
CA LEU A 293 -7.80 -12.35 2.90
C LEU A 293 -9.15 -12.84 3.43
N LYS A 294 -10.23 -12.69 2.66
CA LYS A 294 -11.55 -13.22 3.00
C LYS A 294 -11.52 -14.75 3.10
N GLU A 295 -10.89 -15.43 2.15
CA GLU A 295 -10.71 -16.90 2.22
C GLU A 295 -9.96 -17.31 3.50
N TYR A 296 -8.88 -16.60 3.85
CA TYR A 296 -8.12 -16.83 5.08
C TYR A 296 -9.00 -16.68 6.35
N ALA A 297 -9.88 -15.69 6.37
CA ALA A 297 -10.84 -15.49 7.46
C ALA A 297 -11.78 -16.69 7.63
N LEU A 298 -12.29 -17.21 6.52
CA LEU A 298 -13.34 -18.22 6.48
C LEU A 298 -12.83 -19.66 6.60
N LYS A 299 -11.51 -19.90 6.51
CA LYS A 299 -10.93 -21.26 6.55
C LYS A 299 -11.27 -22.04 7.83
N ASP A 300 -11.41 -21.37 8.98
CA ASP A 300 -11.63 -22.06 10.26
C ASP A 300 -13.10 -22.26 10.57
N LEU A 301 -13.96 -21.32 10.14
CA LEU A 301 -15.43 -21.45 10.28
C LEU A 301 -15.97 -22.71 9.59
N ASN A 302 -15.30 -23.17 8.53
CA ASN A 302 -15.70 -24.36 7.79
C ASN A 302 -15.08 -25.66 8.34
N ALA A 303 -13.93 -25.59 9.03
CA ALA A 303 -13.28 -26.77 9.62
C ALA A 303 -14.09 -27.31 10.82
N ASP A 304 -14.73 -26.42 11.59
CA ASP A 304 -15.60 -26.79 12.71
C ASP A 304 -16.99 -27.31 12.29
N SER A 305 -17.32 -27.27 10.99
CA SER A 305 -18.58 -27.80 10.44
C SER A 305 -18.48 -29.25 9.93
N ALA A 306 -17.26 -29.80 9.84
CA ALA A 306 -17.05 -31.20 9.51
C ALA A 306 -17.09 -32.03 10.80
N ASP A 307 -18.31 -32.41 11.20
CA ASP A 307 -18.58 -33.45 12.19
C ASP A 307 -17.63 -34.64 11.95
N PHE A 308 -16.70 -34.86 12.87
CA PHE A 308 -15.97 -36.12 12.95
C PHE A 308 -17.01 -37.23 13.06
N PRO A 309 -17.05 -38.22 12.15
CA PRO A 309 -17.86 -39.40 12.40
C PRO A 309 -17.29 -40.03 13.67
N LYS A 310 -18.09 -39.98 14.74
CA LYS A 310 -17.84 -40.78 15.94
C LYS A 310 -17.60 -42.20 15.47
N LEU A 311 -16.35 -42.65 15.54
CA LEU A 311 -15.99 -44.06 15.44
C LEU A 311 -16.84 -44.74 16.52
N ARG A 312 -17.93 -45.37 16.09
CA ARG A 312 -18.66 -46.31 16.92
C ARG A 312 -17.73 -47.48 17.10
N ASP A 313 -17.20 -47.61 18.31
CA ASP A 313 -16.70 -48.87 18.82
C ASP A 313 -17.79 -49.91 18.63
N THR A 314 -17.60 -50.80 17.65
CA THR A 314 -18.27 -52.10 17.62
C THR A 314 -17.25 -53.14 17.98
N ALA A 315 -17.58 -53.84 19.06
CA ALA A 315 -16.92 -54.99 19.66
C ALA A 315 -16.69 -56.16 18.69
#